data_AF-A0A9D6R841-F1
#
_entry.id   AF-A0A9D6R841-F1
#
_cell.length_a   1.000
_cell.length_b   1.000
_cell.length_c   1.000
_cell.angle_alpha   90.00
_cell.angle_beta   90.00
_cell.angle_gamma   90.00
#
_symmetry.space_group_name_H-M   'P 1'
#
loop_
_entity.id
_entity.type
_entity.pdbx_description
1 polymer ?
#
loop_
_entity_poly.entity_id
_entity_poly.type
_entity_poly.pdbx_seq_one_letter_code
_entity_poly.pdbx_strand_id
1 'polypeptide(L)'
;MNASRLGLPLASLVVLVGLTLVGYRQSLTPDPQPLTPTLTGQPELCLTCHSGIEEISPSHPVEAFGCVRCHGGDRMSLDPVGAHAGLIGGNNPADLATVEQACGGSDCHGGSPEEERDHIARVMTSVQATYAGAIAQVRYSFGAQPDPIARFGIFAVEDRLVTTPTGLASLARFDPTPSANAMIRQFGANCLTCHLSAPARDEAKYHRLTGCAACHAVGNAEGTYTGGDPTIARDQPGHAKEHRLTTAIPYPQCNTCHNRGNYSLRQMAFLPRDD
;
A
#
# COMPACT_ATOMS: atom_id res chain seq x y z
N MET A 1 12.62 59.76 -38.22
CA MET A 1 13.36 58.77 -37.40
C MET A 1 12.74 57.40 -37.68
N ASN A 2 13.50 56.49 -38.31
CA ASN A 2 12.98 55.24 -38.87
C ASN A 2 12.61 54.23 -37.78
N ALA A 3 11.31 54.05 -37.54
CA ALA A 3 10.75 52.98 -36.70
C ALA A 3 11.21 51.56 -37.14
N SER A 4 11.68 51.41 -38.38
CA SER A 4 12.16 50.14 -38.94
C SER A 4 13.51 49.65 -38.40
N ARG A 5 14.32 50.48 -37.69
CA ARG A 5 15.64 50.07 -37.18
C ARG A 5 15.60 49.38 -35.81
N LEU A 6 14.52 49.52 -35.05
CA LEU A 6 14.34 48.84 -33.75
C LEU A 6 13.71 47.44 -33.88
N GLY A 7 13.05 47.11 -34.99
CA GLY A 7 12.35 45.83 -35.14
C GLY A 7 13.27 44.61 -35.22
N LEU A 8 14.41 44.75 -35.88
CA LEU A 8 15.38 43.66 -36.06
C LEU A 8 16.06 43.23 -34.74
N PRO A 9 16.61 44.13 -33.90
CA PRO A 9 17.21 43.72 -32.63
C PRO A 9 16.17 43.16 -31.64
N LEU A 10 14.93 43.67 -31.67
CA LEU A 10 13.85 43.14 -30.83
C LEU A 10 13.45 41.72 -31.25
N ALA A 11 13.35 41.46 -32.55
CA ALA A 11 13.07 40.12 -33.08
C ALA A 11 14.21 39.13 -32.74
N SER A 12 15.46 39.55 -32.88
CA SER A 12 16.63 38.73 -32.49
C SER A 12 16.64 38.41 -30.99
N LEU A 13 16.29 39.37 -30.12
CA LEU A 13 16.20 39.15 -28.68
C LEU A 13 15.10 38.13 -28.34
N VAL A 14 13.93 38.24 -28.98
CA VAL A 14 12.81 37.28 -28.77
C VAL A 14 13.21 35.86 -29.19
N VAL A 15 13.89 35.71 -30.34
CA VAL A 15 14.38 34.40 -30.79
C VAL A 15 15.43 33.86 -29.83
N LEU A 16 16.38 34.69 -29.37
CA LEU A 16 17.42 34.26 -28.45
C LEU A 16 16.83 33.81 -27.11
N VAL A 17 15.88 34.57 -26.55
CA VAL A 17 15.15 34.21 -25.32
C VAL A 17 14.32 32.94 -25.52
N GLY A 18 13.71 32.76 -26.69
CA GLY A 18 12.99 31.54 -27.04
C GLY A 18 13.91 30.32 -27.06
N LEU A 19 15.07 30.43 -27.71
CA LEU A 19 16.06 29.36 -27.80
C LEU A 19 16.69 29.03 -26.44
N THR A 20 16.99 30.04 -25.60
CA THR A 20 17.50 29.79 -24.25
C THR A 20 16.44 29.16 -23.36
N LEU A 21 15.18 29.55 -23.47
CA LEU A 21 14.08 28.92 -22.73
C LEU A 21 13.86 27.47 -23.17
N VAL A 22 13.94 27.18 -24.48
CA VAL A 22 13.85 25.81 -25.01
C VAL A 22 15.06 24.99 -24.56
N GLY A 23 16.28 25.51 -24.70
CA GLY A 23 17.49 24.84 -24.24
C GLY A 23 17.49 24.59 -22.73
N TYR A 24 17.00 25.55 -21.94
CA TYR A 24 16.83 25.37 -20.49
C TYR A 24 15.81 24.29 -20.17
N ARG A 25 14.63 24.29 -20.81
CA ARG A 25 13.62 23.23 -20.64
C ARG A 25 14.14 21.85 -21.05
N GLN A 26 14.87 21.78 -22.15
CA GLN A 26 15.46 20.54 -22.65
C GLN A 26 16.55 20.04 -21.69
N SER A 27 17.32 20.93 -21.07
CA SER A 27 18.30 20.57 -20.02
C SER A 27 17.68 20.07 -18.72
N LEU A 28 16.41 20.38 -18.47
CA LEU A 28 15.65 19.88 -17.32
C LEU A 28 14.94 18.55 -17.62
N THR A 29 14.93 18.10 -18.88
CA THR A 29 14.30 16.83 -19.24
C THR A 29 15.25 15.70 -18.89
N PRO A 30 14.87 14.76 -18.01
CA PRO A 30 15.75 13.67 -17.61
C PRO A 30 16.03 12.75 -18.80
N ASP A 31 17.25 12.22 -18.86
CA ASP A 31 17.65 11.27 -19.90
C ASP A 31 16.89 9.94 -19.71
N PRO A 32 16.07 9.51 -20.68
CA PRO A 32 15.21 8.33 -20.51
C PRO A 32 16.02 7.08 -20.18
N GLN A 33 15.62 6.37 -19.13
CA GLN A 33 16.16 5.07 -18.74
C GLN A 33 15.12 3.99 -19.02
N PRO A 34 15.06 3.45 -20.26
CA PRO A 34 14.07 2.45 -20.62
C PRO A 34 14.40 1.08 -20.02
N LEU A 35 13.40 0.45 -19.44
CA LEU A 35 13.38 -0.97 -19.07
C LEU A 35 12.37 -1.68 -19.96
N THR A 36 12.73 -2.82 -20.56
CA THR A 36 11.76 -3.66 -21.30
C THR A 36 11.63 -5.00 -20.57
N PRO A 37 10.62 -5.16 -19.69
CA PRO A 37 10.46 -6.39 -18.92
C PRO A 37 10.12 -7.58 -19.80
N THR A 38 10.67 -8.75 -19.50
CA THR A 38 10.48 -9.94 -20.34
C THR A 38 9.03 -10.44 -20.36
N LEU A 39 8.26 -10.27 -19.28
CA LEU A 39 6.87 -10.73 -19.20
C LEU A 39 5.88 -9.82 -19.94
N THR A 40 6.23 -8.56 -20.16
CA THR A 40 5.36 -7.60 -20.87
C THR A 40 5.82 -7.37 -22.31
N GLY A 41 7.13 -7.42 -22.57
CA GLY A 41 7.73 -7.07 -23.87
C GLY A 41 7.50 -5.61 -24.25
N GLN A 42 7.21 -4.75 -23.27
CA GLN A 42 6.81 -3.37 -23.46
C GLN A 42 7.76 -2.45 -22.69
N PRO A 43 8.30 -1.38 -23.30
CA PRO A 43 9.19 -0.47 -22.59
C PRO A 43 8.45 0.31 -21.51
N GLU A 44 9.17 0.58 -20.42
CA GLU A 44 8.77 1.41 -19.28
C GLU A 44 9.87 2.43 -18.97
N LEU A 45 9.50 3.65 -18.60
CA LEU A 45 10.42 4.76 -18.34
C LEU A 45 10.50 5.16 -16.86
N CYS A 46 9.94 4.36 -15.95
CA CYS A 46 9.84 4.68 -14.52
C CYS A 46 11.22 4.95 -13.88
N LEU A 47 12.23 4.17 -14.27
CA LEU A 47 13.61 4.31 -13.78
C LEU A 47 14.31 5.59 -14.24
N THR A 48 13.70 6.37 -15.13
CA THR A 48 14.18 7.70 -15.53
C THR A 48 14.16 8.66 -14.34
N CYS A 49 13.14 8.58 -13.49
CA CYS A 49 13.03 9.38 -12.28
C CYS A 49 13.38 8.57 -11.03
N HIS A 50 12.87 7.33 -10.93
CA HIS A 50 13.10 6.40 -9.82
C HIS A 50 14.47 5.70 -9.93
N SER A 51 15.51 6.44 -10.34
CA SER A 51 16.85 5.91 -10.56
C SER A 51 17.46 5.49 -9.21
N GLY A 52 17.76 4.21 -9.03
CA GLY A 52 18.31 3.70 -7.77
C GLY A 52 17.25 3.15 -6.80
N ILE A 53 15.99 3.06 -7.21
CA ILE A 53 15.00 2.24 -6.48
C ILE A 53 15.50 0.79 -6.39
N GLU A 54 15.29 0.15 -5.25
CA GLU A 54 15.76 -1.21 -5.03
C GLU A 54 14.97 -2.24 -5.85
N GLU A 55 15.63 -3.32 -6.26
CA GLU A 55 14.93 -4.52 -6.70
C GLU A 55 14.07 -5.07 -5.55
N ILE A 56 12.78 -5.28 -5.84
CA ILE A 56 11.78 -5.66 -4.84
C ILE A 56 12.07 -7.02 -4.20
N SER A 57 12.42 -8.04 -4.99
CA SER A 57 12.95 -9.30 -4.48
C SER A 57 13.52 -10.17 -5.61
N PRO A 58 14.38 -11.16 -5.29
CA PRO A 58 14.86 -12.12 -6.29
C PRO A 58 13.75 -12.95 -6.96
N SER A 59 12.58 -13.06 -6.34
CA SER A 59 11.41 -13.75 -6.90
C SER A 59 10.60 -12.88 -7.86
N HIS A 60 10.80 -11.57 -7.83
CA HIS A 60 10.14 -10.59 -8.69
C HIS A 60 11.18 -9.61 -9.28
N PRO A 61 12.16 -10.10 -10.06
CA PRO A 61 13.19 -9.24 -10.64
C PRO A 61 12.55 -8.23 -11.60
N VAL A 62 13.00 -6.98 -11.53
CA VAL A 62 12.37 -5.88 -12.28
C VAL A 62 12.51 -6.08 -13.80
N GLU A 63 13.59 -6.74 -14.23
CA GLU A 63 13.85 -7.09 -15.63
C GLU A 63 12.84 -8.11 -16.18
N ALA A 64 12.17 -8.87 -15.32
CA ALA A 64 11.11 -9.78 -15.74
C ALA A 64 9.73 -9.14 -15.64
N PHE A 65 9.43 -8.52 -14.49
CA PHE A 65 8.08 -8.07 -14.15
C PHE A 65 7.76 -6.63 -14.57
N GLY A 66 8.76 -5.76 -14.57
CA GLY A 66 8.57 -4.32 -14.71
C GLY A 66 7.98 -3.68 -13.47
N CYS A 67 7.67 -2.39 -13.58
CA CYS A 67 7.05 -1.59 -12.54
C CYS A 67 5.52 -1.64 -12.67
N VAL A 68 5.00 -1.47 -13.89
CA VAL A 68 3.56 -1.22 -14.10
C VAL A 68 2.69 -2.46 -13.89
N ARG A 69 3.25 -3.67 -13.95
CA ARG A 69 2.51 -4.90 -13.64
C ARG A 69 2.00 -4.91 -12.20
N CYS A 70 2.74 -4.31 -11.27
CA CYS A 70 2.37 -4.22 -9.86
C CYS A 70 1.79 -2.85 -9.50
N HIS A 71 2.40 -1.77 -10.02
CA HIS A 71 2.06 -0.40 -9.64
C HIS A 71 1.04 0.28 -10.56
N GLY A 72 0.78 -0.23 -11.77
CA GLY A 72 0.00 0.49 -12.78
C GLY A 72 0.73 1.72 -13.32
N GLY A 73 -0.02 2.76 -13.68
CA GLY A 73 0.53 4.00 -14.25
C GLY A 73 0.74 3.98 -15.77
N ASP A 74 1.14 5.13 -16.33
CA ASP A 74 1.55 5.25 -17.73
C ASP A 74 3.07 5.06 -17.87
N ARG A 75 3.45 3.88 -18.34
CA ARG A 75 4.85 3.47 -18.55
C ARG A 75 5.66 4.36 -19.50
N MET A 76 5.01 5.14 -20.36
CA MET A 76 5.71 5.98 -21.35
C MET A 76 5.73 7.47 -21.00
N SER A 77 4.99 7.90 -19.97
CA SER A 77 4.98 9.30 -19.58
C SER A 77 6.20 9.64 -18.74
N LEU A 78 6.85 10.76 -19.06
CA LEU A 78 7.89 11.40 -18.24
C LEU A 78 7.35 12.60 -17.45
N ASP A 79 6.09 12.98 -17.68
CA ASP A 79 5.39 13.92 -16.81
C ASP A 79 4.90 13.17 -15.56
N PRO A 80 5.20 13.64 -14.32
CA PRO A 80 4.82 12.94 -13.11
C PRO A 80 3.32 12.70 -12.95
N VAL A 81 2.46 13.62 -13.40
CA VAL A 81 1.00 13.46 -13.31
C VAL A 81 0.53 12.39 -14.29
N GLY A 82 1.04 12.42 -15.53
CA GLY A 82 0.77 11.40 -16.54
C GLY A 82 1.30 10.02 -16.14
N ALA A 83 2.54 9.94 -15.65
CA ALA A 83 3.20 8.68 -15.28
C ALA A 83 2.46 7.98 -14.14
N HIS A 84 1.97 8.74 -13.16
CA HIS A 84 1.21 8.22 -12.03
C HIS A 84 -0.29 8.10 -12.28
N ALA A 85 -0.78 8.43 -13.47
CA ALA A 85 -2.19 8.27 -13.80
C ALA A 85 -2.56 6.78 -13.84
N GLY A 86 -3.44 6.36 -12.93
CA GLY A 86 -3.87 4.96 -12.85
C GLY A 86 -2.95 4.06 -12.02
N LEU A 87 -2.19 4.63 -11.06
CA LEU A 87 -1.49 3.80 -10.07
C LEU A 87 -2.46 2.94 -9.27
N ILE A 88 -2.03 1.70 -8.99
CA ILE A 88 -2.72 0.72 -8.17
C ILE A 88 -2.27 0.90 -6.71
N GLY A 89 -3.18 1.28 -5.82
CA GLY A 89 -2.87 1.41 -4.38
C GLY A 89 -1.89 2.54 -4.03
N GLY A 90 -1.61 3.45 -4.97
CA GLY A 90 -0.67 4.55 -4.77
C GLY A 90 0.74 4.05 -4.44
N ASN A 91 1.22 4.38 -3.24
CA ASN A 91 2.53 3.94 -2.75
C ASN A 91 2.54 2.52 -2.16
N ASN A 92 1.39 1.87 -2.00
CA ASN A 92 1.27 0.51 -1.48
C ASN A 92 0.30 -0.34 -2.32
N PRO A 93 0.76 -0.89 -3.47
CA PRO A 93 -0.08 -1.79 -4.28
C PRO A 93 -0.48 -3.08 -3.53
N ALA A 94 0.26 -3.44 -2.48
CA ALA A 94 0.03 -4.64 -1.66
C ALA A 94 -1.02 -4.45 -0.54
N ASP A 95 -1.71 -3.29 -0.50
CA ASP A 95 -2.89 -3.09 0.34
C ASP A 95 -4.01 -4.07 -0.03
N LEU A 96 -4.76 -4.57 0.96
CA LEU A 96 -5.82 -5.56 0.71
C LEU A 96 -6.94 -5.07 -0.21
N ALA A 97 -7.15 -3.76 -0.34
CA ALA A 97 -8.12 -3.19 -1.26
C ALA A 97 -7.70 -3.31 -2.73
N THR A 98 -6.40 -3.47 -3.02
CA THR A 98 -5.85 -3.47 -4.38
C THR A 98 -5.00 -4.70 -4.70
N VAL A 99 -4.72 -5.55 -3.71
CA VAL A 99 -3.80 -6.70 -3.84
C VAL A 99 -4.20 -7.68 -4.94
N GLU A 100 -5.50 -7.87 -5.20
CA GLU A 100 -5.97 -8.72 -6.31
C GLU A 100 -5.53 -8.18 -7.66
N GLN A 101 -5.52 -6.86 -7.82
CA GLN A 101 -5.09 -6.22 -9.07
C GLN A 101 -3.55 -6.21 -9.20
N ALA A 102 -2.84 -5.97 -8.10
CA ALA A 102 -1.38 -5.79 -8.11
C ALA A 102 -0.58 -7.10 -8.03
N CYS A 103 -1.08 -8.07 -7.26
CA CYS A 103 -0.39 -9.32 -6.96
C CYS A 103 -1.20 -10.56 -7.36
N GLY A 104 -2.49 -10.39 -7.68
CA GLY A 104 -3.43 -11.47 -7.97
C GLY A 104 -3.42 -11.93 -9.42
N GLY A 105 -4.47 -12.66 -9.79
CA GLY A 105 -4.59 -13.31 -11.09
C GLY A 105 -4.05 -14.74 -11.16
N SER A 106 -4.46 -15.44 -12.22
CA SER A 106 -4.23 -16.86 -12.44
C SER A 106 -2.78 -17.23 -12.73
N ASP A 107 -1.89 -16.26 -12.92
CA ASP A 107 -0.44 -16.45 -13.09
C ASP A 107 0.40 -15.88 -11.91
N CYS A 108 -0.24 -15.27 -10.90
CA CYS A 108 0.42 -14.77 -9.69
C CYS A 108 -0.19 -15.37 -8.40
N HIS A 109 -0.63 -14.54 -7.45
CA HIS A 109 -1.06 -14.96 -6.10
C HIS A 109 -2.59 -15.06 -5.91
N GLY A 110 -3.36 -15.07 -7.00
CA GLY A 110 -4.81 -15.33 -7.02
C GLY A 110 -5.19 -16.65 -7.71
N GLY A 111 -4.24 -17.59 -7.81
CA GLY A 111 -4.40 -18.88 -8.48
C GLY A 111 -5.02 -19.97 -7.61
N SER A 112 -4.82 -21.23 -8.01
CA SER A 112 -5.40 -22.39 -7.34
C SER A 112 -4.67 -22.78 -6.04
N PRO A 113 -5.37 -23.35 -5.03
CA PRO A 113 -4.73 -23.93 -3.85
C PRO A 113 -3.81 -25.12 -4.18
N GLU A 114 -4.12 -25.90 -5.22
CA GLU A 114 -3.33 -27.07 -5.65
C GLU A 114 -1.94 -26.67 -6.14
N GLU A 115 -1.82 -25.48 -6.73
CA GLU A 115 -0.54 -24.89 -7.14
C GLU A 115 0.10 -24.02 -6.05
N GLU A 116 -0.50 -23.97 -4.86
CA GLU A 116 -0.15 -23.10 -3.74
C GLU A 116 -0.21 -21.59 -4.08
N ARG A 117 -1.09 -21.21 -5.01
CA ARG A 117 -1.16 -19.83 -5.55
C ARG A 117 -2.39 -19.05 -5.09
N ASP A 118 -3.15 -19.57 -4.14
CA ASP A 118 -4.35 -18.97 -3.53
C ASP A 118 -4.05 -17.99 -2.36
N HIS A 119 -2.85 -17.40 -2.34
CA HIS A 119 -2.37 -16.58 -1.23
C HIS A 119 -3.31 -15.41 -0.89
N ILE A 120 -3.87 -14.74 -1.91
CA ILE A 120 -4.81 -13.64 -1.68
C ILE A 120 -6.08 -14.14 -1.00
N ALA A 121 -6.67 -15.25 -1.47
CA ALA A 121 -7.86 -15.82 -0.87
C ALA A 121 -7.63 -16.17 0.60
N ARG A 122 -6.49 -16.81 0.93
CA ARG A 122 -6.14 -17.17 2.32
C ARG A 122 -5.94 -15.94 3.21
N VAL A 123 -5.29 -14.89 2.71
CA VAL A 123 -5.06 -13.66 3.50
C VAL A 123 -6.37 -12.92 3.74
N MET A 124 -7.19 -12.76 2.70
CA MET A 124 -8.47 -12.03 2.77
C MET A 124 -9.48 -12.66 3.73
N THR A 125 -9.42 -13.98 3.95
CA THR A 125 -10.27 -14.71 4.90
C THR A 125 -9.62 -14.96 6.26
N SER A 126 -8.40 -14.49 6.49
CA SER A 126 -7.65 -14.71 7.73
C SER A 126 -8.21 -13.91 8.92
N VAL A 127 -7.89 -14.34 10.14
CA VAL A 127 -8.24 -13.61 11.37
C VAL A 127 -7.50 -12.27 11.48
N GLN A 128 -6.26 -12.19 10.98
CA GLN A 128 -5.47 -10.95 10.99
C GLN A 128 -6.04 -9.90 10.02
N ALA A 129 -6.71 -10.32 8.95
CA ALA A 129 -7.38 -9.40 8.04
C ALA A 129 -8.78 -9.03 8.55
N THR A 130 -9.60 -10.02 8.94
CA THR A 130 -11.03 -9.80 9.20
C THR A 130 -11.35 -9.39 10.63
N TYR A 131 -10.58 -9.85 11.61
CA TYR A 131 -10.87 -9.76 13.05
C TYR A 131 -12.27 -10.25 13.47
N ALA A 132 -12.86 -11.14 12.66
CA ALA A 132 -14.27 -11.49 12.73
C ALA A 132 -14.69 -12.07 14.09
N GLY A 133 -13.84 -12.93 14.67
CA GLY A 133 -14.11 -13.57 15.95
C GLY A 133 -14.21 -12.57 17.10
N ALA A 134 -13.31 -11.59 17.20
CA ALA A 134 -13.37 -10.59 18.28
C ALA A 134 -14.60 -9.68 18.14
N ILE A 135 -14.92 -9.28 16.92
CA ILE A 135 -16.14 -8.51 16.63
C ILE A 135 -17.38 -9.28 17.08
N ALA A 136 -17.47 -10.57 16.74
CA ALA A 136 -18.58 -11.43 17.13
C ALA A 136 -18.71 -11.55 18.66
N GLN A 137 -17.60 -11.81 19.34
CA GLN A 137 -17.56 -11.98 20.80
C GLN A 137 -17.99 -10.71 21.53
N VAL A 138 -17.52 -9.53 21.10
CA VAL A 138 -17.91 -8.25 21.70
C VAL A 138 -19.40 -7.99 21.48
N ARG A 139 -19.89 -8.17 20.24
CA ARG A 139 -21.31 -7.96 19.95
C ARG A 139 -22.21 -8.92 20.74
N TYR A 140 -21.82 -10.19 20.88
CA TYR A 140 -22.55 -11.17 21.68
C TYR A 140 -22.56 -10.78 23.16
N SER A 141 -21.40 -10.44 23.72
CA SER A 141 -21.25 -10.10 25.14
C SER A 141 -22.09 -8.89 25.57
N PHE A 142 -22.36 -7.95 24.65
CA PHE A 142 -23.18 -6.76 24.90
C PHE A 142 -24.60 -6.83 24.28
N GLY A 143 -25.07 -8.03 23.92
CA GLY A 143 -26.45 -8.27 23.50
C GLY A 143 -26.82 -7.72 22.12
N ALA A 144 -25.83 -7.35 21.29
CA ALA A 144 -26.05 -6.85 19.92
C ALA A 144 -26.15 -7.98 18.86
N GLN A 145 -25.95 -9.23 19.26
CA GLN A 145 -26.26 -10.43 18.49
C GLN A 145 -26.56 -11.60 19.44
N PRO A 146 -27.34 -12.62 19.02
CA PRO A 146 -27.86 -13.65 19.91
C PRO A 146 -26.87 -14.80 20.21
N ASP A 147 -25.80 -14.94 19.44
CA ASP A 147 -24.84 -16.04 19.54
C ASP A 147 -23.42 -15.55 19.15
N PRO A 148 -22.34 -16.31 19.44
CA PRO A 148 -20.97 -15.88 19.14
C PRO A 148 -20.54 -16.12 17.69
N ILE A 149 -21.45 -16.49 16.77
CA ILE A 149 -21.09 -16.76 15.37
C ILE A 149 -20.74 -15.44 14.68
N ALA A 150 -19.60 -15.41 14.00
CA ALA A 150 -19.16 -14.22 13.30
C ALA A 150 -20.04 -13.94 12.07
N ARG A 151 -20.47 -12.68 11.99
CA ARG A 151 -21.29 -12.12 10.90
C ARG A 151 -20.63 -10.89 10.26
N PHE A 152 -19.59 -10.39 10.91
CA PHE A 152 -18.94 -9.14 10.54
C PHE A 152 -17.42 -9.27 10.60
N GLY A 153 -16.73 -8.64 9.66
CA GLY A 153 -15.29 -8.39 9.68
C GLY A 153 -15.00 -6.89 9.58
N ILE A 154 -13.74 -6.49 9.67
CA ILE A 154 -13.33 -5.08 9.48
C ILE A 154 -13.71 -4.57 8.08
N PHE A 155 -13.67 -5.46 7.10
CA PHE A 155 -14.21 -5.27 5.76
C PHE A 155 -15.14 -6.43 5.41
N ALA A 156 -15.95 -6.25 4.37
CA ALA A 156 -16.82 -7.31 3.88
C ALA A 156 -16.00 -8.35 3.11
N VAL A 157 -16.29 -9.63 3.32
CA VAL A 157 -15.60 -10.75 2.69
C VAL A 157 -16.62 -11.76 2.22
N GLU A 158 -16.39 -12.31 1.03
CA GLU A 158 -17.06 -13.50 0.53
C GLU A 158 -16.02 -14.62 0.41
N ASP A 159 -16.36 -15.79 0.93
CA ASP A 159 -15.59 -17.01 0.72
C ASP A 159 -16.42 -17.97 -0.13
N ARG A 160 -15.97 -18.18 -1.37
CA ARG A 160 -16.62 -19.10 -2.32
C ARG A 160 -16.19 -20.55 -2.09
N LEU A 161 -15.20 -20.79 -1.24
CA LEU A 161 -14.57 -22.08 -0.97
C LEU A 161 -14.74 -22.44 0.51
N VAL A 162 -16.00 -22.47 0.97
CA VAL A 162 -16.32 -22.97 2.32
C VAL A 162 -16.08 -24.49 2.35
N THR A 163 -14.90 -24.88 2.82
CA THR A 163 -14.44 -26.28 2.83
C THR A 163 -14.53 -26.95 4.21
N THR A 164 -14.84 -26.18 5.26
CA THR A 164 -14.91 -26.69 6.63
C THR A 164 -16.31 -26.54 7.24
N PRO A 165 -16.72 -27.42 8.18
CA PRO A 165 -18.02 -27.29 8.85
C PRO A 165 -18.21 -25.99 9.64
N THR A 166 -17.12 -25.32 10.02
CA THR A 166 -17.11 -24.04 10.75
C THR A 166 -16.79 -22.85 9.84
N GLY A 167 -16.63 -23.08 8.53
CA GLY A 167 -16.33 -22.03 7.57
C GLY A 167 -17.53 -21.09 7.39
N LEU A 168 -17.24 -19.82 7.14
CA LEU A 168 -18.25 -18.78 6.97
C LEU A 168 -18.25 -18.36 5.51
N ALA A 169 -19.40 -18.44 4.84
CA ALA A 169 -19.52 -18.06 3.44
C ALA A 169 -19.35 -16.55 3.20
N SER A 170 -19.66 -15.73 4.20
CA SER A 170 -19.50 -14.29 4.09
C SER A 170 -19.44 -13.60 5.45
N LEU A 171 -18.84 -12.41 5.45
CA LEU A 171 -18.85 -11.45 6.52
C LEU A 171 -19.28 -10.09 5.97
N ALA A 172 -20.19 -9.41 6.66
CA ALA A 172 -20.49 -8.01 6.38
C ALA A 172 -19.40 -7.10 6.99
N ARG A 173 -19.30 -5.85 6.53
CA ARG A 173 -18.45 -4.85 7.21
C ARG A 173 -19.04 -4.51 8.58
N PHE A 174 -18.21 -4.59 9.61
CA PHE A 174 -18.56 -4.08 10.94
C PHE A 174 -18.52 -2.55 10.93
N ASP A 175 -19.67 -1.96 11.23
CA ASP A 175 -19.83 -0.52 11.39
C ASP A 175 -20.69 -0.25 12.64
N PRO A 176 -20.08 0.17 13.76
CA PRO A 176 -20.84 0.43 14.98
C PRO A 176 -21.62 1.74 14.86
N THR A 177 -22.93 1.62 14.65
CA THR A 177 -23.82 2.79 14.54
C THR A 177 -23.82 3.64 15.82
N PRO A 178 -24.19 4.94 15.74
CA PRO A 178 -24.29 5.78 16.93
C PRO A 178 -25.24 5.23 18.01
N SER A 179 -26.28 4.49 17.61
CA SER A 179 -27.24 3.85 18.50
C SER A 179 -26.75 2.54 19.13
N ALA A 180 -25.59 2.01 18.72
CA ALA A 180 -25.02 0.80 19.29
C ALA A 180 -24.63 0.98 20.77
N ASN A 181 -24.42 -0.13 21.49
CA ASN A 181 -23.90 -0.08 22.86
C ASN A 181 -22.55 0.68 22.91
N ALA A 182 -22.34 1.49 23.95
CA ALA A 182 -21.13 2.31 24.12
C ALA A 182 -19.83 1.49 24.05
N MET A 183 -19.82 0.28 24.63
CA MET A 183 -18.67 -0.61 24.63
C MET A 183 -18.35 -1.14 23.23
N ILE A 184 -19.38 -1.40 22.42
CA ILE A 184 -19.22 -1.84 21.02
C ILE A 184 -18.64 -0.69 20.17
N ARG A 185 -19.13 0.54 20.37
CA ARG A 185 -18.58 1.71 19.67
C ARG A 185 -17.12 1.94 20.06
N GLN A 186 -16.81 1.85 21.35
CA GLN A 186 -15.45 2.05 21.85
C GLN A 186 -14.49 0.96 21.37
N PHE A 187 -14.94 -0.30 21.31
CA PHE A 187 -14.19 -1.38 20.67
C PHE A 187 -13.87 -1.06 19.21
N GLY A 188 -14.86 -0.58 18.44
CA GLY A 188 -14.65 -0.17 17.05
C GLY A 188 -13.59 0.93 16.91
N ALA A 189 -13.60 1.92 17.80
CA ALA A 189 -12.65 3.04 17.78
C ALA A 189 -11.23 2.63 18.20
N ASN A 190 -11.09 1.73 19.18
CA ASN A 190 -9.80 1.50 19.84
C ASN A 190 -9.09 0.22 19.39
N CYS A 191 -9.84 -0.79 18.93
CA CYS A 191 -9.32 -2.15 18.73
C CYS A 191 -9.08 -2.53 17.27
N LEU A 192 -9.63 -1.78 16.30
CA LEU A 192 -9.58 -2.18 14.89
C LEU A 192 -8.35 -1.70 14.12
N THR A 193 -7.38 -1.04 14.75
CA THR A 193 -6.24 -0.39 14.07
C THR A 193 -4.99 -1.28 13.94
N CYS A 194 -5.04 -2.54 14.37
CA CYS A 194 -3.90 -3.49 14.31
C CYS A 194 -3.97 -4.49 13.14
N HIS A 195 -5.11 -4.57 12.47
CA HIS A 195 -5.34 -5.59 11.45
C HIS A 195 -4.75 -5.18 10.10
N LEU A 196 -4.54 -6.15 9.22
CA LEU A 196 -3.82 -5.95 7.96
C LEU A 196 -4.48 -4.91 7.05
N SER A 197 -5.81 -4.77 7.11
CA SER A 197 -6.57 -3.79 6.34
C SER A 197 -6.65 -2.41 7.00
N ALA A 198 -6.14 -2.24 8.22
CA ALA A 198 -6.28 -1.02 8.98
C ALA A 198 -5.00 -0.19 8.93
N PRO A 199 -5.09 1.13 8.67
CA PRO A 199 -3.92 1.99 8.67
C PRO A 199 -3.21 1.94 10.03
N ALA A 200 -1.90 2.12 9.99
CA ALA A 200 -1.11 2.28 11.18
C ALA A 200 -1.59 3.46 12.02
N ARG A 201 -1.30 3.41 13.31
CA ARG A 201 -1.47 4.59 14.16
C ARG A 201 -0.38 5.58 13.84
N ASP A 202 -0.71 6.85 14.03
CA ASP A 202 0.21 7.96 13.93
C ASP A 202 1.12 8.04 15.17
N GLU A 203 1.93 7.00 15.37
CA GLU A 203 2.99 6.93 16.37
C GLU A 203 4.13 6.06 15.81
N ALA A 204 5.37 6.54 15.92
CA ALA A 204 6.58 5.93 15.36
C ALA A 204 6.64 4.39 15.49
N LYS A 205 6.50 3.87 16.71
CA LYS A 205 6.56 2.43 17.00
C LYS A 205 5.50 1.57 16.28
N TYR A 206 4.46 2.16 15.70
CA TYR A 206 3.39 1.46 14.99
C TYR A 206 3.46 1.62 13.48
N HIS A 207 4.41 2.40 12.96
CA HIS A 207 4.57 2.62 11.54
C HIS A 207 4.81 1.31 10.80
N ARG A 208 3.96 1.08 9.80
CA ARG A 208 3.97 -0.06 8.88
C ARG A 208 3.07 0.27 7.70
N LEU A 209 3.25 -0.47 6.62
CA LEU A 209 2.29 -0.51 5.52
C LEU A 209 1.10 -1.43 5.88
N THR A 210 0.13 -1.52 4.98
CA THR A 210 -1.05 -2.38 5.07
C THR A 210 -0.95 -3.59 4.15
N GLY A 211 -1.85 -4.56 4.33
CA GLY A 211 -1.91 -5.80 3.55
C GLY A 211 -0.65 -6.65 3.64
N CYS A 212 -0.19 -7.19 2.53
CA CYS A 212 0.99 -8.07 2.50
C CYS A 212 2.25 -7.31 2.94
N ALA A 213 2.35 -6.04 2.54
CA ALA A 213 3.47 -5.17 2.88
C ALA A 213 3.58 -4.87 4.38
N ALA A 214 2.49 -5.04 5.16
CA ALA A 214 2.53 -4.88 6.62
C ALA A 214 3.55 -5.80 7.30
N CYS A 215 3.87 -6.95 6.68
CA CYS A 215 4.88 -7.88 7.17
C CYS A 215 6.09 -7.96 6.25
N HIS A 216 5.85 -7.96 4.94
CA HIS A 216 6.88 -8.28 3.96
C HIS A 216 7.74 -7.07 3.56
N ALA A 217 7.25 -5.84 3.74
CA ALA A 217 8.00 -4.62 3.47
C ALA A 217 8.48 -4.02 4.81
N VAL A 218 9.72 -4.36 5.19
CA VAL A 218 10.26 -4.00 6.51
C VAL A 218 10.46 -2.49 6.63
N GLY A 219 9.90 -1.90 7.67
CA GLY A 219 10.05 -0.48 7.99
C GLY A 219 11.25 -0.16 8.89
N ASN A 220 11.34 1.10 9.30
CA ASN A 220 12.11 1.58 10.44
C ASN A 220 11.16 2.22 11.46
N ALA A 221 11.68 2.68 12.61
CA ALA A 221 10.85 3.28 13.66
C ALA A 221 10.14 4.57 13.19
N GLU A 222 10.74 5.28 12.25
CA GLU A 222 10.23 6.55 11.73
C GLU A 222 9.23 6.34 10.59
N GLY A 223 9.12 5.12 10.04
CA GLY A 223 8.28 4.82 8.89
C GLY A 223 8.73 5.53 7.61
N THR A 224 10.00 5.89 7.50
CA THR A 224 10.57 6.69 6.41
C THR A 224 11.40 5.83 5.45
N TYR A 225 11.55 6.30 4.21
CA TYR A 225 12.38 5.63 3.21
C TYR A 225 13.88 5.97 3.39
N THR A 226 14.73 4.94 3.43
CA THR A 226 16.19 5.02 3.58
C THR A 226 16.96 4.41 2.40
N GLY A 227 16.26 4.05 1.31
CA GLY A 227 16.86 3.44 0.11
C GLY A 227 17.55 4.41 -0.87
N GLY A 228 17.69 4.02 -2.14
CA GLY A 228 18.44 4.76 -3.17
C GLY A 228 17.62 5.70 -4.04
N ASP A 229 16.29 5.57 -4.06
CA ASP A 229 15.43 6.40 -4.92
C ASP A 229 15.44 7.89 -4.50
N PRO A 230 15.87 8.83 -5.37
CA PRO A 230 15.96 10.25 -5.03
C PRO A 230 14.60 10.96 -4.99
N THR A 231 13.55 10.34 -5.53
CA THR A 231 12.21 10.96 -5.62
C THR A 231 11.34 10.68 -4.39
N ILE A 232 11.69 9.67 -3.59
CA ILE A 232 10.94 9.31 -2.40
C ILE A 232 11.44 10.16 -1.21
N ALA A 233 10.50 10.86 -0.57
CA ALA A 233 10.77 11.72 0.57
C ALA A 233 11.35 10.93 1.77
N ARG A 234 12.36 11.51 2.42
CA ARG A 234 13.14 10.87 3.50
C ARG A 234 12.64 11.20 4.89
N ASP A 235 11.78 12.20 4.98
CA ASP A 235 11.24 12.79 6.20
C ASP A 235 9.73 12.58 6.34
N GLN A 236 9.12 11.83 5.42
CA GLN A 236 7.69 11.52 5.45
C GLN A 236 7.47 10.08 5.94
N PRO A 237 6.57 9.86 6.91
CA PRO A 237 6.17 8.52 7.32
C PRO A 237 5.28 7.87 6.25
N GLY A 238 5.03 6.57 6.38
CA GLY A 238 4.18 5.82 5.44
C GLY A 238 4.95 5.07 4.35
N HIS A 239 6.24 4.83 4.57
CA HIS A 239 7.10 4.05 3.69
C HIS A 239 7.69 2.84 4.41
N ALA A 240 7.98 1.80 3.62
CA ALA A 240 9.00 0.84 4.02
C ALA A 240 10.38 1.50 3.94
N LYS A 241 11.37 0.93 4.64
CA LYS A 241 12.72 1.51 4.66
C LYS A 241 13.39 1.47 3.28
N GLU A 242 13.06 0.47 2.47
CA GLU A 242 13.59 0.24 1.13
C GLU A 242 12.48 -0.37 0.27
N HIS A 243 12.62 -0.31 -1.05
CA HIS A 243 11.72 -0.99 -1.97
C HIS A 243 12.07 -2.48 -2.04
N ARG A 244 11.79 -3.21 -0.95
CA ARG A 244 12.11 -4.65 -0.81
C ARG A 244 11.02 -5.43 -0.08
N LEU A 245 10.77 -6.64 -0.57
CA LEU A 245 9.97 -7.66 0.10
C LEU A 245 10.87 -8.78 0.64
N THR A 246 10.56 -9.25 1.85
CA THR A 246 11.27 -10.36 2.49
C THR A 246 10.30 -11.37 3.10
N THR A 247 10.67 -12.64 3.04
CA THR A 247 10.01 -13.72 3.81
C THR A 247 10.66 -13.93 5.18
N ALA A 248 11.86 -13.41 5.40
CA ALA A 248 12.54 -13.38 6.68
C ALA A 248 12.11 -12.15 7.49
N ILE A 249 10.90 -12.22 8.06
CA ILE A 249 10.29 -11.10 8.79
C ILE A 249 10.99 -10.90 10.14
N PRO A 250 11.60 -9.73 10.39
CA PRO A 250 12.30 -9.49 11.65
C PRO A 250 11.28 -9.25 12.79
N TYR A 251 11.63 -9.68 14.00
CA TYR A 251 10.76 -9.56 15.18
C TYR A 251 10.19 -8.13 15.43
N PRO A 252 10.96 -7.02 15.25
CA PRO A 252 10.41 -5.68 15.38
C PRO A 252 9.20 -5.39 14.46
N GLN A 253 9.12 -6.01 13.29
CA GLN A 253 7.97 -5.86 12.39
C GLN A 253 6.69 -6.37 13.05
N CYS A 254 6.76 -7.48 13.78
CA CYS A 254 5.63 -8.03 14.54
C CYS A 254 5.15 -7.07 15.64
N ASN A 255 6.08 -6.32 16.24
CA ASN A 255 5.82 -5.40 17.34
C ASN A 255 5.10 -4.11 16.90
N THR A 256 5.04 -3.83 15.60
CA THR A 256 4.20 -2.74 15.06
C THR A 256 2.71 -2.94 15.35
N CYS A 257 2.30 -4.18 15.65
CA CYS A 257 0.95 -4.52 16.14
C CYS A 257 0.98 -5.15 17.55
N HIS A 258 1.91 -6.08 17.79
CA HIS A 258 1.94 -6.92 19.00
C HIS A 258 2.76 -6.33 20.17
N ASN A 259 2.76 -4.99 20.31
CA ASN A 259 3.47 -4.30 21.39
C ASN A 259 2.73 -3.04 21.89
N ARG A 260 1.39 -3.11 22.00
CA ARG A 260 0.51 -1.96 22.35
C ARG A 260 0.18 -1.82 23.83
N GLY A 261 0.75 -2.67 24.67
CA GLY A 261 0.45 -2.71 26.10
C GLY A 261 -0.63 -3.72 26.46
N ASN A 262 -1.27 -3.53 27.62
CA ASN A 262 -2.29 -4.43 28.15
C ASN A 262 -3.68 -4.02 27.65
N TYR A 263 -4.44 -4.95 27.07
CA TYR A 263 -5.83 -4.69 26.71
C TYR A 263 -6.73 -4.76 27.95
N SER A 264 -7.62 -3.79 28.10
CA SER A 264 -8.62 -3.76 29.18
C SER A 264 -10.01 -3.90 28.58
N LEU A 265 -10.60 -5.10 28.67
CA LEU A 265 -11.97 -5.35 28.19
C LEU A 265 -13.03 -4.59 29.02
N ARG A 266 -12.73 -4.27 30.28
CA ARG A 266 -13.59 -3.43 31.12
C ARG A 266 -13.66 -1.99 30.60
N GLN A 267 -12.52 -1.47 30.13
CA GLN A 267 -12.41 -0.09 29.67
C GLN A 267 -12.49 0.05 28.16
N MET A 268 -12.51 -1.07 27.40
CA MET A 268 -12.37 -1.11 25.94
C MET A 268 -11.23 -0.22 25.43
N ALA A 269 -10.07 -0.34 26.09
CA ALA A 269 -8.90 0.49 25.82
C ALA A 269 -7.62 -0.35 25.87
N PHE A 270 -6.59 0.12 25.16
CA PHE A 270 -5.21 -0.34 25.36
C PHE A 270 -4.57 0.55 26.42
N LEU A 271 -4.13 -0.08 27.50
CA LEU A 271 -3.37 0.58 28.55
C LEU A 271 -1.89 0.43 28.22
N PRO A 272 -1.11 1.54 28.22
CA PRO A 272 0.32 1.47 28.06
C PRO A 272 0.95 0.48 29.05
N ARG A 273 2.05 -0.12 28.61
CA ARG A 273 2.90 -0.92 29.46
C ARG A 273 3.85 0.00 30.24
N ASP A 274 4.11 -0.35 31.48
CA ASP A 274 4.98 0.42 32.39
C ASP A 274 6.46 -0.01 32.28
N ASP A 275 6.76 -1.01 31.44
CA ASP A 275 8.07 -1.61 31.21
C ASP A 275 8.73 -1.20 29.87
#